data_AF-A0A034WVM2-F1
#
_entry.id   AF-A0A034WVM2-F1
#
_cell.length_a   1.000
_cell.length_b   1.000
_cell.length_c   1.000
_cell.angle_alpha   90.00
_cell.angle_beta   90.00
_cell.angle_gamma   90.00
#
_symmetry.space_group_name_H-M   'P 1'
#
loop_
_entity.id
_entity.type
_entity.pdbx_description
1 polymer ?
#
loop_
_entity_poly.entity_id
_entity_poly.type
_entity_poly.pdbx_seq_one_letter_code
_entity_poly.pdbx_strand_id
1 'polypeptide(L)'
;MRLKFLVILLLVIKFAISGANDKNKTFVATTNWQEVEEGQILPSGLHIRVNLQTGRKEAKLLNSKEVDGNNNNGALVNVEQNIYEASAKESQAKNKAKSSKTLSEAFKNLPKDSLGIAYSPKKLEQIKRDFKTYNELKESFKKLQKEFRSDGELITKLIDEYKNLSKENEELPTTLNTKINTQLRILEDFDYLVHQIDNALWFIDKGGLDKILLPLIVNETNMNLRTKAVRVLGALTLNNPKAQIKVFEKNIGGYLAQILISSEHSEELSSALYAFGSLLRKFPLALQRILSTSGTQALVAVLAKKCELKVKAKSITLISDIIVEKRLVLSKYADSDSPLAAAQYADLNLQEWLHLSGFCETVDSLVSTQLYELLDQPDITEYFIIGLENAVEICESVWSKSVQLRHTLLTIKNRYMHTKEEYHGEVAQQIEKLVKILYSLNNRDEL
;
A
#
# COMPACT_ATOMS: atom_id res chain seq x y z
N MET A 1 33.64 -35.95 39.92
CA MET A 1 32.79 -35.24 38.93
C MET A 1 31.33 -35.05 39.37
N ARG A 2 30.69 -36.00 40.08
CA ARG A 2 29.26 -35.90 40.47
C ARG A 2 28.93 -34.78 41.48
N LEU A 3 29.86 -34.41 42.36
CA LEU A 3 29.63 -33.37 43.37
C LEU A 3 29.64 -31.94 42.79
N LYS A 4 30.46 -31.68 41.75
CA LYS A 4 30.48 -30.37 41.05
C LYS A 4 29.23 -30.15 40.20
N PHE A 5 28.64 -31.23 39.67
CA PHE A 5 27.40 -31.16 38.89
C PHE A 5 26.18 -30.85 39.77
N LEU A 6 26.15 -31.36 41.01
CA LEU A 6 25.08 -31.10 41.97
C LEU A 6 25.07 -29.63 42.45
N VAL A 7 26.25 -29.04 42.65
CA VAL A 7 26.40 -27.63 43.06
C VAL A 7 26.00 -26.67 41.93
N ILE A 8 26.34 -27.01 40.68
CA ILE A 8 25.91 -26.23 39.50
C ILE A 8 24.39 -26.35 39.30
N LEU A 9 23.81 -27.54 39.49
CA LEU A 9 22.36 -27.73 39.39
C LEU A 9 21.59 -26.96 40.49
N LEU A 10 22.11 -26.93 41.72
CA LEU A 10 21.54 -26.14 42.82
C LEU A 10 21.68 -24.62 42.60
N LEU A 11 22.73 -24.16 41.93
CA LEU A 11 22.89 -22.77 41.52
C LEU A 11 21.93 -22.38 40.38
N VAL A 12 21.71 -23.27 39.42
CA VAL A 12 20.72 -23.06 38.33
C VAL A 12 19.30 -23.07 38.88
N ILE A 13 18.98 -23.91 39.88
CA ILE A 13 17.67 -23.90 40.55
C ILE A 13 17.50 -22.62 41.40
N LYS A 14 18.55 -22.11 42.07
CA LYS A 14 18.47 -20.81 42.76
C LYS A 14 18.34 -19.62 41.81
N PHE A 15 18.96 -19.66 40.63
CA PHE A 15 18.74 -18.66 39.58
C PHE A 15 17.34 -18.77 38.92
N ALA A 16 16.80 -19.99 38.78
CA ALA A 16 15.45 -20.23 38.29
C ALA A 16 14.37 -19.80 39.30
N ILE A 17 14.63 -19.88 40.60
CA ILE A 17 13.68 -19.45 41.65
C ILE A 17 13.75 -17.92 41.91
N SER A 18 14.81 -17.23 41.47
CA SER A 18 14.89 -15.76 41.56
C SER A 18 14.32 -15.03 40.34
N GLY A 19 13.90 -15.74 39.28
CA GLY A 19 13.24 -15.21 38.09
C GLY A 19 11.71 -15.36 38.08
N ALA A 20 11.13 -15.96 39.12
CA ALA A 20 9.69 -16.16 39.25
C ALA A 20 9.15 -15.35 40.45
N ASN A 21 9.22 -14.02 40.35
CA ASN A 21 8.32 -13.16 41.11
C ASN A 21 7.36 -12.52 40.10
N ASP A 22 6.45 -13.37 39.63
CA ASP A 22 5.32 -13.01 38.80
C ASP A 22 4.42 -12.07 39.59
N LYS A 23 4.63 -10.77 39.39
CA LYS A 23 3.67 -9.73 39.76
C LYS A 23 3.04 -9.19 38.49
N ASN A 24 2.38 -10.05 37.74
CA ASN A 24 1.29 -9.63 36.87
C ASN A 24 0.10 -9.18 37.74
N LYS A 25 0.30 -8.08 38.49
CA LYS A 25 -0.74 -7.48 39.33
C LYS A 25 -1.69 -6.73 38.41
N THR A 26 -2.82 -7.35 38.10
CA THR A 26 -3.95 -6.68 37.45
C THR A 26 -4.24 -5.37 38.18
N PHE A 27 -4.35 -4.27 37.44
CA PHE A 27 -4.61 -2.95 38.02
C PHE A 27 -6.00 -2.92 38.68
N VAL A 28 -6.04 -2.77 40.01
CA VAL A 28 -7.30 -2.64 40.76
C VAL A 28 -7.70 -1.17 40.79
N ALA A 29 -8.53 -0.78 39.83
CA ALA A 29 -8.96 0.60 39.67
C ALA A 29 -9.85 1.07 40.82
N THR A 30 -9.56 2.27 41.31
CA THR A 30 -10.44 3.02 42.23
C THR A 30 -11.04 4.24 41.54
N THR A 31 -11.92 4.96 42.23
CA THR A 31 -12.54 6.21 41.73
C THR A 31 -11.59 7.41 41.70
N ASN A 32 -10.42 7.29 42.34
CA ASN A 32 -9.37 8.30 42.34
C ASN A 32 -8.24 7.92 41.38
N TRP A 33 -7.49 8.90 40.90
CA TRP A 33 -6.35 8.68 40.01
C TRP A 33 -5.25 7.90 40.71
N GLN A 34 -4.83 6.79 40.09
CA GLN A 34 -3.75 5.95 40.55
C GLN A 34 -2.72 5.76 39.44
N GLU A 35 -1.45 5.80 39.80
CA GLU A 35 -0.34 5.61 38.87
C GLU A 35 -0.29 4.16 38.33
N VAL A 36 0.01 4.01 37.05
CA VAL A 36 0.14 2.72 36.36
C VAL A 36 1.63 2.40 36.18
N GLU A 37 2.06 1.26 36.69
CA GLU A 37 3.45 0.78 36.55
C GLU A 37 3.74 0.28 35.12
N GLU A 38 4.99 0.39 34.67
CA GLU A 38 5.39 -0.08 33.34
C GLU A 38 5.25 -1.61 33.23
N GLY A 39 4.47 -2.07 32.25
CA GLY A 39 4.17 -3.49 32.03
C GLY A 39 2.90 -4.01 32.74
N GLN A 40 2.17 -3.16 33.47
CA GLN A 40 0.93 -3.56 34.15
C GLN A 40 -0.26 -3.69 33.18
N ILE A 41 -1.02 -4.79 33.30
CA ILE A 41 -2.22 -5.04 32.50
C ILE A 41 -3.42 -4.23 33.04
N LEU A 42 -4.02 -3.41 32.19
CA LEU A 42 -5.18 -2.55 32.49
C LEU A 42 -6.49 -3.20 32.01
N PRO A 43 -7.49 -3.37 32.89
CA PRO A 43 -8.85 -3.75 32.49
C PRO A 43 -9.48 -2.73 31.52
N SER A 44 -10.32 -3.21 30.59
CA SER A 44 -11.09 -2.36 29.68
C SER A 44 -12.10 -1.50 30.45
N GLY A 45 -12.29 -0.23 30.04
CA GLY A 45 -13.29 0.68 30.63
C GLY A 45 -12.75 1.68 31.66
N LEU A 46 -11.42 1.79 31.80
CA LEU A 46 -10.76 2.78 32.66
C LEU A 46 -10.49 4.09 31.92
N HIS A 47 -10.57 5.21 32.64
CA HIS A 47 -10.10 6.49 32.13
C HIS A 47 -8.59 6.60 32.39
N ILE A 48 -7.79 6.73 31.33
CA ILE A 48 -6.33 6.78 31.38
C ILE A 48 -5.86 8.17 30.96
N ARG A 49 -4.90 8.74 31.68
CA ARG A 49 -4.22 10.00 31.30
C ARG A 49 -2.72 9.94 31.55
N VAL A 50 -1.98 10.87 30.96
CA VAL A 50 -0.57 11.14 31.32
C VAL A 50 -0.54 12.42 32.14
N ASN A 51 0.02 12.34 33.36
CA ASN A 51 0.19 13.51 34.20
C ASN A 51 1.36 14.36 33.68
N LEU A 52 1.07 15.57 33.20
CA LEU A 52 2.05 16.44 32.55
C LEU A 52 3.14 17.01 33.51
N GLN A 53 2.90 17.00 34.83
CA GLN A 53 3.92 17.42 35.80
C GLN A 53 4.90 16.29 36.14
N THR A 54 4.43 15.05 36.18
CA THR A 54 5.26 13.90 36.60
C THR A 54 5.71 13.02 35.45
N GLY A 55 5.11 13.17 34.27
CA GLY A 55 5.34 12.33 33.07
C GLY A 55 4.76 10.92 33.18
N ARG A 56 4.05 10.58 34.26
CA ARG A 56 3.59 9.21 34.55
C ARG A 56 2.16 8.96 34.09
N LYS A 57 1.86 7.70 33.74
CA LYS A 57 0.51 7.26 33.35
C LYS A 57 -0.34 7.05 34.60
N GLU A 58 -1.57 7.55 34.60
CA GLU A 58 -2.54 7.38 35.69
C GLU A 58 -3.86 6.82 35.13
N ALA A 59 -4.55 5.97 35.90
CA ALA A 59 -5.86 5.44 35.55
C ALA A 59 -6.85 5.52 36.73
N LYS A 60 -8.16 5.65 36.42
CA LYS A 60 -9.26 5.56 37.40
C LYS A 60 -10.53 4.95 36.80
N LEU A 61 -11.44 4.49 37.67
CA LEU A 61 -12.78 4.02 37.31
C LEU A 61 -13.71 5.21 37.04
N LEU A 62 -14.49 5.16 35.95
CA LEU A 62 -15.51 6.17 35.65
C LEU A 62 -16.74 5.95 36.54
N ASN A 63 -17.12 6.96 37.32
CA ASN A 63 -18.42 6.96 37.99
C ASN A 63 -19.50 7.32 36.97
N SER A 64 -20.66 6.66 37.02
CA SER A 64 -21.81 6.92 36.13
C SER A 64 -22.35 8.36 36.18
N LYS A 65 -21.90 9.18 37.13
CA LYS A 65 -22.22 10.62 37.25
C LYS A 65 -21.21 11.56 36.59
N GLU A 66 -20.06 11.06 36.13
CA GLU A 66 -19.04 11.86 35.42
C GLU A 66 -19.22 11.85 33.89
N VAL A 67 -20.15 11.04 33.37
CA VAL A 67 -20.42 10.91 31.92
C VAL A 67 -21.19 12.12 31.36
N ASP A 68 -21.84 12.92 32.21
CA ASP A 68 -22.56 14.16 31.82
C ASP A 68 -21.75 15.46 32.06
N GLY A 69 -20.46 15.34 32.39
CA GLY A 69 -19.59 16.47 32.75
C GLY A 69 -18.51 16.75 31.70
N ASN A 70 -18.86 17.55 30.69
CA ASN A 70 -18.02 18.28 29.75
C ASN A 70 -16.51 18.37 30.12
N ASN A 71 -15.65 17.61 29.43
CA ASN A 71 -14.21 17.87 29.34
C ASN A 71 -13.66 17.31 28.02
N ASN A 72 -13.93 18.02 26.93
CA ASN A 72 -13.32 17.79 25.62
C ASN A 72 -11.88 18.36 25.60
N ASN A 73 -10.91 17.57 26.04
CA ASN A 73 -9.50 17.79 25.72
C ASN A 73 -8.94 16.55 24.99
N GLY A 74 -9.08 16.56 23.66
CA GLY A 74 -8.15 15.97 22.70
C GLY A 74 -7.88 14.45 22.73
N ALA A 75 -8.65 13.69 21.96
CA ALA A 75 -8.16 12.63 21.07
C ALA A 75 -9.30 12.21 20.13
N LEU A 76 -9.14 12.45 18.82
CA LEU A 76 -10.04 11.96 17.79
C LEU A 76 -9.91 10.43 17.71
N VAL A 77 -10.89 9.72 18.26
CA VAL A 77 -11.10 8.31 17.94
C VAL A 77 -12.45 8.22 17.22
N ASN A 78 -12.39 7.93 15.92
CA ASN A 78 -13.55 7.51 15.14
C ASN A 78 -14.08 6.23 15.79
N VAL A 79 -15.27 6.30 16.39
CA VAL A 79 -16.07 5.13 16.70
C VAL A 79 -17.32 5.21 15.84
N GLU A 80 -17.34 4.32 14.84
CA GLU A 80 -18.51 4.06 14.01
C GLU A 80 -19.72 3.69 14.87
N GLN A 81 -20.88 4.16 14.40
CA GLN A 81 -22.23 3.67 14.63
C GLN A 81 -22.41 2.58 15.72
N ASN A 82 -23.03 2.95 16.84
CA ASN A 82 -24.09 2.16 17.50
C ASN A 82 -24.62 2.86 18.76
N ILE A 83 -25.26 4.03 18.66
CA ILE A 83 -26.22 4.51 19.67
C ILE A 83 -27.33 5.33 18.98
N TYR A 84 -28.11 4.68 18.14
CA TYR A 84 -29.45 5.14 17.77
C TYR A 84 -30.40 4.00 18.11
N GLU A 85 -30.78 3.90 19.39
CA GLU A 85 -31.99 3.22 19.90
C GLU A 85 -31.93 3.13 21.43
N ALA A 86 -31.98 4.28 22.12
CA ALA A 86 -32.46 4.35 23.50
C ALA A 86 -32.76 5.80 23.86
N SER A 87 -33.86 5.99 24.59
CA SER A 87 -34.34 7.25 25.18
C SER A 87 -34.91 8.31 24.21
N ALA A 88 -35.83 7.88 23.35
CA ALA A 88 -37.05 8.63 23.15
C ALA A 88 -38.04 8.24 24.27
N LYS A 89 -38.06 9.03 25.36
CA LYS A 89 -39.20 9.32 26.25
C LYS A 89 -38.70 9.96 27.56
N GLU A 90 -39.45 10.98 28.01
CA GLU A 90 -39.35 11.73 29.28
C GLU A 90 -38.17 12.73 29.36
N SER A 91 -38.32 14.03 29.56
CA SER A 91 -39.45 14.84 30.01
C SER A 91 -39.30 16.30 29.55
N GLN A 92 -40.42 16.89 29.11
CA GLN A 92 -40.60 18.33 29.15
C GLN A 92 -40.63 18.80 30.61
N ALA A 93 -39.66 19.61 31.04
CA ALA A 93 -39.87 20.54 32.17
C ALA A 93 -38.79 21.62 32.24
N LYS A 94 -39.22 22.87 32.02
CA LYS A 94 -38.77 24.10 32.69
C LYS A 94 -37.27 24.23 33.00
N ASN A 95 -36.51 24.93 32.14
CA ASN A 95 -35.34 25.72 32.57
C ASN A 95 -34.87 26.76 31.53
N LYS A 96 -35.79 27.44 30.84
CA LYS A 96 -35.43 28.44 29.81
C LYS A 96 -35.42 29.90 30.28
N ALA A 97 -35.39 30.17 31.60
CA ALA A 97 -35.52 31.55 32.11
C ALA A 97 -34.52 31.97 33.21
N LYS A 98 -33.55 31.14 33.60
CA LYS A 98 -32.64 31.44 34.74
C LYS A 98 -31.15 31.65 34.40
N SER A 99 -30.74 31.61 33.14
CA SER A 99 -29.34 31.81 32.73
C SER A 99 -29.04 33.21 32.15
N SER A 100 -30.06 34.00 31.78
CA SER A 100 -29.86 35.33 31.18
C SER A 100 -29.66 36.45 32.21
N LYS A 101 -30.15 36.31 33.45
CA LYS A 101 -30.05 37.37 34.48
C LYS A 101 -28.69 37.40 35.18
N THR A 102 -28.12 36.23 35.47
CA THR A 102 -26.82 36.08 36.15
C THR A 102 -25.64 36.54 35.31
N LEU A 103 -25.68 36.36 33.98
CA LEU A 103 -24.60 36.83 33.10
C LEU A 103 -24.58 38.37 33.02
N SER A 104 -25.75 39.00 32.89
CA SER A 104 -25.85 40.45 32.75
C SER A 104 -25.54 41.21 34.05
N GLU A 105 -25.76 40.57 35.21
CA GLU A 105 -25.37 41.10 36.53
C GLU A 105 -23.86 40.92 36.78
N ALA A 106 -23.27 39.81 36.32
CA ALA A 106 -21.82 39.58 36.41
C ALA A 106 -21.00 40.60 35.58
N PHE A 107 -21.51 41.07 34.43
CA PHE A 107 -20.86 42.11 33.63
C PHE A 107 -20.90 43.52 34.25
N LYS A 108 -21.80 43.79 35.21
CA LYS A 108 -21.87 45.11 35.88
C LYS A 108 -20.82 45.28 36.98
N ASN A 109 -20.26 44.19 37.49
CA ASN A 109 -19.34 44.19 38.64
C ASN A 109 -17.85 44.03 38.26
N LEU A 110 -17.50 44.12 36.97
CA LEU A 110 -16.10 44.14 36.54
C LEU A 110 -15.52 45.56 36.68
N PRO A 111 -14.36 45.73 37.36
CA PRO A 111 -13.66 47.00 37.40
C PRO A 111 -13.33 47.49 35.99
N LYS A 112 -13.75 48.71 35.65
CA LYS A 112 -13.70 49.26 34.29
C LYS A 112 -12.29 49.45 33.70
N ASP A 113 -11.22 49.30 34.50
CA ASP A 113 -9.85 49.64 34.08
C ASP A 113 -8.83 48.47 34.11
N SER A 114 -9.25 47.21 34.33
CA SER A 114 -8.28 46.10 34.51
C SER A 114 -8.02 45.24 33.26
N LEU A 115 -8.68 45.50 32.14
CA LEU A 115 -8.39 44.86 30.86
C LEU A 115 -8.24 45.97 29.81
N GLY A 116 -7.02 46.23 29.35
CA GLY A 116 -6.65 47.21 28.32
C GLY A 116 -7.22 46.90 26.92
N ILE A 117 -8.44 46.40 26.85
CA ILE A 117 -9.21 46.16 25.63
C ILE A 117 -10.22 47.28 25.55
N ALA A 118 -9.97 48.26 24.68
CA ALA A 118 -10.92 49.34 24.41
C ALA A 118 -12.28 48.74 23.99
N TYR A 119 -13.28 48.85 24.88
CA TYR A 119 -14.64 48.41 24.63
C TYR A 119 -15.27 49.31 23.57
N SER A 120 -15.30 48.87 22.32
CA SER A 120 -16.04 49.53 21.24
C SER A 120 -17.35 48.78 21.00
N PRO A 121 -18.52 49.43 21.10
CA PRO A 121 -19.82 48.83 20.79
C PRO A 121 -19.86 48.18 19.40
N LYS A 122 -19.14 48.75 18.42
CA LYS A 122 -19.05 48.21 17.05
C LYS A 122 -18.36 46.85 16.99
N LYS A 123 -17.36 46.61 17.84
CA LYS A 123 -16.60 45.35 17.89
C LYS A 123 -17.42 44.22 18.52
N LEU A 124 -18.28 44.56 19.49
CA LEU A 124 -19.21 43.61 20.10
C LEU A 124 -20.33 43.18 19.15
N GLU A 125 -20.85 44.11 18.34
CA GLU A 125 -21.81 43.78 17.28
C GLU A 125 -21.20 42.94 16.16
N GLN A 126 -19.91 43.13 15.86
CA GLN A 126 -19.20 42.32 14.89
C GLN A 126 -19.00 40.89 15.42
N ILE A 127 -18.58 40.73 16.68
CA ILE A 127 -18.48 39.42 17.33
C ILE A 127 -19.84 38.71 17.36
N LYS A 128 -20.94 39.43 17.66
CA LYS A 128 -22.29 38.84 17.60
C LYS A 128 -22.73 38.44 16.20
N ARG A 129 -22.25 39.12 15.15
CA ARG A 129 -22.48 38.75 13.75
C ARG A 129 -21.63 37.56 13.32
N ASP A 130 -20.40 37.46 13.83
CA ASP A 130 -19.44 36.41 13.48
C ASP A 130 -19.73 35.09 14.22
N PHE A 131 -20.41 35.15 15.37
CA PHE A 131 -20.85 33.98 16.12
C PHE A 131 -22.14 33.38 15.52
N LYS A 132 -21.95 32.35 14.70
CA LYS A 132 -23.04 31.48 14.25
C LYS A 132 -23.69 30.78 15.42
N THR A 133 -25.02 30.71 15.44
CA THR A 133 -25.73 29.97 16.49
C THR A 133 -25.47 28.46 16.38
N TYR A 134 -25.60 27.71 17.48
CA TYR A 134 -25.43 26.24 17.46
C TYR A 134 -26.33 25.57 16.40
N ASN A 135 -27.53 26.11 16.18
CA ASN A 135 -28.45 25.61 15.17
C ASN A 135 -27.96 25.90 13.74
N GLU A 136 -27.45 27.10 13.47
CA GLU A 136 -26.82 27.43 12.18
C GLU A 136 -25.57 26.58 11.91
N LEU A 137 -24.76 26.34 12.95
CA LEU A 137 -23.60 25.43 12.85
C LEU A 137 -24.06 24.01 12.53
N LYS A 138 -25.09 23.49 13.21
CA LYS A 138 -25.67 22.17 12.95
C LYS A 138 -26.27 22.06 11.55
N GLU A 139 -26.93 23.09 11.05
CA GLU A 139 -27.45 23.11 9.67
C GLU A 139 -26.33 23.20 8.63
N SER A 140 -25.31 24.03 8.86
CA SER A 140 -24.15 24.13 7.96
C SER A 140 -23.35 22.83 7.92
N PHE A 141 -23.20 22.16 9.06
CA PHE A 141 -22.58 20.84 9.15
C PHE A 141 -23.43 19.77 8.44
N LYS A 142 -24.75 19.77 8.60
CA LYS A 142 -25.66 18.87 7.85
C LYS A 142 -25.63 19.13 6.35
N LYS A 143 -25.47 20.38 5.91
CA LYS A 143 -25.32 20.73 4.49
C LYS A 143 -23.99 20.20 3.95
N LEU A 144 -22.88 20.43 4.66
CA LEU A 144 -21.58 19.86 4.32
C LEU A 144 -21.62 18.33 4.26
N GLN A 145 -22.23 17.67 5.25
CA GLN A 145 -22.34 16.20 5.27
C GLN A 145 -23.15 15.63 4.10
N LYS A 146 -24.15 16.38 3.59
CA LYS A 146 -24.89 16.00 2.37
C LYS A 146 -24.09 16.22 1.08
N GLU A 147 -23.10 17.10 1.11
CA GLU A 147 -22.19 17.34 -0.02
C GLU A 147 -21.05 16.30 -0.06
N PHE A 148 -20.70 15.70 1.08
CA PHE A 148 -19.78 14.55 1.12
C PHE A 148 -20.44 13.31 0.50
N ARG A 149 -20.00 12.98 -0.71
CA ARG A 149 -20.27 11.68 -1.33
C ARG A 149 -19.24 10.69 -0.83
N SER A 150 -19.65 9.49 -0.47
CA SER A 150 -18.69 8.41 -0.24
C SER A 150 -18.03 8.01 -1.56
N ASP A 151 -16.82 7.46 -1.49
CA ASP A 151 -16.12 6.96 -2.68
C ASP A 151 -16.95 5.89 -3.41
N GLY A 152 -17.66 5.02 -2.68
CA GLY A 152 -18.56 4.03 -3.27
C GLY A 152 -19.72 4.65 -4.06
N GLU A 153 -20.33 5.74 -3.58
CA GLU A 153 -21.34 6.49 -4.34
C GLU A 153 -20.75 7.16 -5.58
N LEU A 154 -19.54 7.73 -5.45
CA LEU A 154 -18.84 8.34 -6.58
C LEU A 154 -18.53 7.30 -7.65
N ILE A 155 -17.99 6.14 -7.28
CA ILE A 155 -17.72 5.01 -8.18
C ILE A 155 -19.00 4.58 -8.90
N THR A 156 -20.11 4.45 -8.17
CA THR A 156 -21.39 4.05 -8.76
C THR A 156 -21.84 5.07 -9.82
N LYS A 157 -21.75 6.37 -9.50
CA LYS A 157 -22.08 7.46 -10.44
C LYS A 157 -21.19 7.46 -11.68
N LEU A 158 -19.88 7.26 -11.51
CA LEU A 158 -18.92 7.18 -12.62
C LEU A 158 -19.20 5.96 -13.52
N ILE A 159 -19.56 4.81 -12.93
CA ILE A 159 -19.95 3.61 -13.69
C ILE A 159 -21.20 3.89 -14.52
N ASP A 160 -22.20 4.57 -13.94
CA ASP A 160 -23.44 4.90 -14.65
C ASP A 160 -23.22 5.96 -15.74
N GLU A 161 -22.39 6.97 -15.47
CA GLU A 161 -21.93 7.94 -16.47
C GLU A 161 -21.27 7.24 -17.67
N TYR A 162 -20.32 6.33 -17.40
CA TYR A 162 -19.63 5.56 -18.44
C TYR A 162 -20.60 4.73 -19.29
N LYS A 163 -21.58 4.07 -18.66
CA LYS A 163 -22.60 3.26 -19.36
C LYS A 163 -23.49 4.13 -20.24
N ASN A 164 -23.86 5.32 -19.78
CA ASN A 164 -24.72 6.22 -20.54
C ASN A 164 -24.00 6.75 -21.79
N LEU A 165 -22.72 7.10 -21.68
CA LEU A 165 -21.88 7.44 -22.85
C LEU A 165 -21.83 6.33 -23.89
N SER A 166 -21.91 5.07 -23.46
CA SER A 166 -21.89 3.91 -24.36
C SER A 166 -23.24 3.68 -25.05
N LYS A 167 -24.35 4.20 -24.50
CA LYS A 167 -25.72 4.04 -25.00
C LYS A 167 -26.21 5.24 -25.83
N GLU A 168 -25.63 6.43 -25.64
CA GLU A 168 -25.94 7.62 -26.43
C GLU A 168 -25.51 7.42 -27.89
N ASN A 169 -26.43 6.88 -28.70
CA ASN A 169 -26.30 6.77 -30.15
C ASN A 169 -27.36 7.57 -30.92
N GLU A 170 -28.32 8.25 -30.27
CA GLU A 170 -29.50 8.75 -31.03
C GLU A 170 -29.94 10.21 -30.83
N GLU A 171 -29.52 10.97 -29.81
CA GLU A 171 -30.15 12.30 -29.57
C GLU A 171 -29.21 13.53 -29.57
N LEU A 172 -27.89 13.38 -29.49
CA LEU A 172 -26.97 14.52 -29.61
C LEU A 172 -25.62 14.06 -30.21
N PRO A 173 -25.08 14.71 -31.25
CA PRO A 173 -23.79 14.35 -31.82
C PRO A 173 -22.67 14.87 -30.91
N THR A 174 -22.45 14.21 -29.78
CA THR A 174 -21.20 14.34 -29.03
C THR A 174 -20.09 13.82 -29.94
N THR A 175 -19.13 14.66 -30.30
CA THR A 175 -18.05 14.21 -31.20
C THR A 175 -17.34 13.00 -30.59
N LEU A 176 -16.92 12.04 -31.41
CA LEU A 176 -16.23 10.83 -30.96
C LEU A 176 -15.04 11.15 -30.02
N ASN A 177 -14.33 12.25 -30.31
CA ASN A 177 -13.22 12.73 -29.47
C ASN A 177 -13.68 13.18 -28.09
N THR A 178 -14.81 13.90 -28.00
CA THR A 178 -15.38 14.29 -26.69
C THR A 178 -15.76 13.06 -25.88
N LYS A 179 -16.36 12.04 -26.51
CA LYS A 179 -16.71 10.77 -25.84
C LYS A 179 -15.46 10.06 -25.29
N ILE A 180 -14.42 9.90 -26.12
CA ILE A 180 -13.15 9.28 -25.71
C ILE A 180 -12.50 10.05 -24.56
N ASN A 181 -12.47 11.39 -24.63
CA ASN A 181 -11.89 12.22 -23.57
C ASN A 181 -12.64 12.07 -22.24
N THR A 182 -13.97 12.00 -22.28
CA THR A 182 -14.77 11.75 -21.07
C THR A 182 -14.52 10.35 -20.52
N GLN A 183 -14.44 9.32 -21.38
CA GLN A 183 -14.10 7.96 -20.96
C GLN A 183 -12.70 7.90 -20.32
N LEU A 184 -11.70 8.58 -20.89
CA LEU A 184 -10.36 8.67 -20.33
C LEU A 184 -10.37 9.33 -18.95
N ARG A 185 -11.10 10.44 -18.79
CA ARG A 185 -11.26 11.11 -17.49
C ARG A 185 -11.89 10.17 -16.45
N ILE A 186 -12.96 9.45 -16.82
CA ILE A 186 -13.61 8.51 -15.91
C ILE A 186 -12.65 7.37 -15.52
N LEU A 187 -11.85 6.86 -16.46
CA LEU A 187 -10.84 5.84 -16.18
C LEU A 187 -9.71 6.37 -15.28
N GLU A 188 -9.33 7.64 -15.41
CA GLU A 188 -8.41 8.31 -14.48
C GLU A 188 -9.00 8.38 -13.06
N ASP A 189 -10.27 8.77 -12.94
CA ASP A 189 -10.96 8.83 -11.66
C ASP A 189 -11.03 7.42 -11.01
N PHE A 190 -11.27 6.37 -11.82
CA PHE A 190 -11.21 5.00 -11.33
C PHE A 190 -9.79 4.59 -10.89
N ASP A 191 -8.75 4.91 -11.66
CA ASP A 191 -7.35 4.60 -11.31
C ASP A 191 -7.01 5.11 -9.90
N TYR A 192 -7.42 6.34 -9.60
CA TYR A 192 -7.26 6.94 -8.27
C TYR A 192 -8.09 6.22 -7.18
N LEU A 193 -9.37 5.99 -7.42
CA LEU A 193 -10.30 5.48 -6.40
C LEU A 193 -10.04 4.02 -6.04
N VAL A 194 -9.70 3.17 -7.01
CA VAL A 194 -9.57 1.71 -6.80
C VAL A 194 -8.26 1.30 -6.13
N HIS A 195 -7.34 2.24 -5.84
CA HIS A 195 -6.20 1.95 -4.98
C HIS A 195 -6.63 1.57 -3.55
N GLN A 196 -7.80 2.03 -3.09
CA GLN A 196 -8.36 1.57 -1.83
C GLN A 196 -9.05 0.22 -2.03
N ILE A 197 -8.74 -0.75 -1.15
CA ILE A 197 -9.20 -2.14 -1.27
C ILE A 197 -10.74 -2.23 -1.32
N ASP A 198 -11.44 -1.50 -0.44
CA ASP A 198 -12.90 -1.54 -0.39
C ASP A 198 -13.54 -0.93 -1.64
N ASN A 199 -12.96 0.16 -2.15
CA ASN A 199 -13.39 0.80 -3.40
C ASN A 199 -13.19 -0.12 -4.61
N ALA A 200 -12.06 -0.84 -4.67
CA ALA A 200 -11.80 -1.83 -5.72
C ALA A 200 -12.86 -2.94 -5.71
N LEU A 201 -13.19 -3.49 -4.53
CA LEU A 201 -14.20 -4.52 -4.40
C LEU A 201 -15.58 -4.00 -4.76
N TRP A 202 -15.93 -2.79 -4.31
CA TRP A 202 -17.19 -2.13 -4.68
C TRP A 202 -17.30 -1.91 -6.19
N PHE A 203 -16.22 -1.46 -6.84
CA PHE A 203 -16.16 -1.30 -8.29
C PHE A 203 -16.44 -2.64 -9.02
N ILE A 204 -15.83 -3.74 -8.55
CA ILE A 204 -16.08 -5.09 -9.09
C ILE A 204 -17.54 -5.49 -8.88
N ASP A 205 -18.08 -5.33 -7.67
CA ASP A 205 -19.44 -5.72 -7.30
C ASP A 205 -20.50 -4.93 -8.07
N LYS A 206 -20.23 -3.68 -8.44
CA LYS A 206 -21.08 -2.86 -9.32
C LYS A 206 -20.91 -3.18 -10.81
N GLY A 207 -20.11 -4.18 -11.14
CA GLY A 207 -19.89 -4.68 -12.49
C GLY A 207 -18.91 -3.84 -13.30
N GLY A 208 -18.06 -3.02 -12.66
CA GLY A 208 -17.04 -2.24 -13.34
C GLY A 208 -16.00 -3.12 -14.04
N LEU A 209 -15.62 -4.25 -13.43
CA LEU A 209 -14.71 -5.21 -14.07
C LEU A 209 -15.32 -5.80 -15.34
N ASP A 210 -16.52 -6.38 -15.24
CA ASP A 210 -17.17 -7.10 -16.33
C ASP A 210 -17.68 -6.20 -17.46
N LYS A 211 -18.21 -5.02 -17.12
CA LYS A 211 -18.93 -4.16 -18.06
C LYS A 211 -18.09 -3.01 -18.61
N ILE A 212 -16.96 -2.69 -17.98
CA ILE A 212 -16.08 -1.59 -18.40
C ILE A 212 -14.69 -2.13 -18.74
N LEU A 213 -13.96 -2.67 -17.77
CA LEU A 213 -12.55 -3.02 -17.97
C LEU A 213 -12.37 -4.17 -18.96
N LEU A 214 -13.13 -5.28 -18.81
CA LEU A 214 -12.98 -6.44 -19.69
C LEU A 214 -13.25 -6.11 -21.17
N PRO A 215 -14.35 -5.44 -21.56
CA PRO A 215 -14.56 -5.00 -22.93
C PRO A 215 -13.45 -4.08 -23.45
N LEU A 216 -12.96 -3.16 -22.61
CA LEU A 216 -11.87 -2.25 -23.00
C LEU A 216 -10.54 -2.98 -23.23
N ILE A 217 -10.26 -4.02 -22.45
CA ILE A 217 -9.01 -4.78 -22.59
C ILE A 217 -9.05 -5.69 -23.83
N VAL A 218 -10.21 -6.30 -24.11
CA VAL A 218 -10.33 -7.33 -25.15
C VAL A 218 -10.68 -6.76 -26.52
N ASN A 219 -11.58 -5.77 -26.59
CA ASN A 219 -12.21 -5.35 -27.84
C ASN A 219 -11.90 -3.91 -28.26
N GLU A 220 -11.32 -3.08 -27.39
CA GLU A 220 -11.09 -1.67 -27.71
C GLU A 220 -9.96 -1.49 -28.72
N THR A 221 -10.23 -0.68 -29.73
CA THR A 221 -9.25 -0.33 -30.78
C THR A 221 -8.43 0.89 -30.39
N ASN A 222 -8.99 1.81 -29.59
CA ASN A 222 -8.29 2.96 -29.08
C ASN A 222 -7.25 2.56 -28.02
N MET A 223 -5.99 2.66 -28.37
CA MET A 223 -4.86 2.29 -27.51
C MET A 223 -4.83 3.07 -26.18
N ASN A 224 -5.22 4.35 -26.16
CA ASN A 224 -5.18 5.15 -24.94
C ASN A 224 -6.23 4.65 -23.93
N LEU A 225 -7.45 4.36 -24.41
CA LEU A 225 -8.50 3.77 -23.58
C LEU A 225 -8.11 2.39 -23.05
N ARG A 226 -7.57 1.53 -23.92
CA ARG A 226 -7.10 0.20 -23.54
C ARG A 226 -5.97 0.29 -22.52
N THR A 227 -4.97 1.13 -22.75
CA THR A 227 -3.85 1.36 -21.83
C THR A 227 -4.33 1.85 -20.47
N LYS A 228 -5.26 2.81 -20.43
CA LYS A 228 -5.80 3.31 -19.17
C LYS A 228 -6.64 2.27 -18.45
N ALA A 229 -7.44 1.47 -19.16
CA ALA A 229 -8.20 0.36 -18.58
C ALA A 229 -7.28 -0.71 -17.97
N VAL A 230 -6.21 -1.09 -18.66
CA VAL A 230 -5.18 -2.01 -18.16
C VAL A 230 -4.52 -1.43 -16.91
N ARG A 231 -4.24 -0.12 -16.87
CA ARG A 231 -3.69 0.54 -15.69
C ARG A 231 -4.63 0.47 -14.48
N VAL A 232 -5.92 0.77 -14.67
CA VAL A 232 -6.95 0.63 -13.62
C VAL A 232 -7.01 -0.82 -13.12
N LEU A 233 -6.92 -1.82 -14.00
CA LEU A 233 -6.87 -3.23 -13.61
C LEU A 233 -5.65 -3.54 -12.71
N GLY A 234 -4.50 -2.92 -12.99
CA GLY A 234 -3.31 -3.05 -12.15
C GLY A 234 -3.50 -2.43 -10.77
N ALA A 235 -4.12 -1.25 -10.68
CA ALA A 235 -4.47 -0.63 -9.40
C ALA A 235 -5.48 -1.48 -8.61
N LEU A 236 -6.49 -2.02 -9.30
CA LEU A 236 -7.54 -2.86 -8.74
C LEU A 236 -6.99 -4.12 -8.06
N THR A 237 -5.95 -4.72 -8.63
CA THR A 237 -5.39 -6.02 -8.18
C THR A 237 -4.18 -5.88 -7.26
N LEU A 238 -3.53 -4.71 -7.21
CA LEU A 238 -2.32 -4.50 -6.43
C LEU A 238 -2.57 -4.75 -4.94
N ASN A 239 -1.87 -5.74 -4.37
CA ASN A 239 -2.00 -6.14 -2.96
C ASN A 239 -3.45 -6.41 -2.52
N ASN A 240 -4.33 -6.83 -3.44
CA ASN A 240 -5.73 -7.11 -3.17
C ASN A 240 -6.10 -8.53 -3.63
N PRO A 241 -5.92 -9.56 -2.77
CA PRO A 241 -6.16 -10.96 -3.13
C PRO A 241 -7.58 -11.26 -3.60
N LYS A 242 -8.59 -10.59 -3.02
CA LYS A 242 -9.99 -10.77 -3.43
C LYS A 242 -10.22 -10.26 -4.85
N ALA A 243 -9.67 -9.10 -5.20
CA ALA A 243 -9.73 -8.58 -6.56
C ALA A 243 -8.89 -9.41 -7.54
N GLN A 244 -7.70 -9.87 -7.15
CA GLN A 244 -6.87 -10.77 -7.94
C GLN A 244 -7.65 -12.04 -8.34
N ILE A 245 -8.34 -12.69 -7.39
CA ILE A 245 -9.16 -13.87 -7.66
C ILE A 245 -10.27 -13.55 -8.68
N LYS A 246 -10.99 -12.43 -8.52
CA LYS A 246 -12.05 -12.02 -9.45
C LYS A 246 -11.55 -11.74 -10.85
N VAL A 247 -10.38 -11.12 -10.98
CA VAL A 247 -9.74 -10.85 -12.28
C VAL A 247 -9.22 -12.16 -12.90
N PHE A 248 -8.65 -13.05 -12.10
CA PHE A 248 -8.19 -14.37 -12.52
C PHE A 248 -9.32 -15.24 -13.07
N GLU A 249 -10.47 -15.28 -12.40
CA GLU A 249 -11.67 -16.02 -12.83
C GLU A 249 -12.20 -15.58 -14.21
N LYS A 250 -11.85 -14.37 -14.66
CA LYS A 250 -12.22 -13.81 -15.97
C LYS A 250 -11.20 -14.08 -17.07
N ASN A 251 -10.15 -14.86 -16.79
CA ASN A 251 -9.06 -15.18 -17.72
C ASN A 251 -8.34 -13.94 -18.29
N ILE A 252 -8.31 -12.81 -17.56
CA ILE A 252 -7.70 -11.57 -18.05
C ILE A 252 -6.18 -11.69 -18.22
N GLY A 253 -5.53 -12.58 -17.46
CA GLY A 253 -4.09 -12.84 -17.57
C GLY A 253 -3.63 -13.22 -18.98
N GLY A 254 -4.43 -13.98 -19.73
CA GLY A 254 -4.11 -14.34 -21.12
C GLY A 254 -4.08 -13.13 -22.06
N TYR A 255 -5.03 -12.21 -21.91
CA TYR A 255 -5.06 -10.97 -22.70
C TYR A 255 -3.90 -10.04 -22.35
N LEU A 256 -3.52 -9.95 -21.06
CA LEU A 256 -2.34 -9.18 -20.65
C LEU A 256 -1.06 -9.76 -21.27
N ALA A 257 -0.88 -11.09 -21.24
CA ALA A 257 0.25 -11.74 -21.89
C ALA A 257 0.27 -11.47 -23.41
N GLN A 258 -0.90 -11.49 -24.06
CA GLN A 258 -1.03 -11.15 -25.47
C GLN A 258 -0.61 -9.69 -25.75
N ILE A 259 -1.03 -8.72 -24.93
CA ILE A 259 -0.61 -7.32 -25.07
C ILE A 259 0.91 -7.18 -24.94
N LEU A 260 1.53 -7.88 -23.98
CA LEU A 260 3.00 -7.88 -23.82
C LEU A 260 3.71 -8.42 -25.07
N ILE A 261 3.14 -9.44 -25.72
CA ILE A 261 3.69 -10.01 -26.95
C ILE A 261 3.47 -9.10 -28.15
N SER A 262 2.28 -8.52 -28.33
CA SER A 262 1.91 -7.84 -29.57
C SER A 262 2.17 -6.33 -29.59
N SER A 263 2.14 -5.65 -28.43
CA SER A 263 2.28 -4.19 -28.39
C SER A 263 3.71 -3.73 -28.65
N GLU A 264 3.87 -2.68 -29.46
CA GLU A 264 5.15 -1.99 -29.69
C GLU A 264 5.25 -0.68 -28.90
N HIS A 265 4.20 -0.31 -28.16
CA HIS A 265 4.12 0.98 -27.48
C HIS A 265 4.56 0.88 -26.03
N SER A 266 5.55 1.69 -25.65
CA SER A 266 6.18 1.66 -24.32
C SER A 266 5.17 1.86 -23.17
N GLU A 267 4.22 2.78 -23.32
CA GLU A 267 3.21 3.07 -22.29
C GLU A 267 2.22 1.92 -22.06
N GLU A 268 1.81 1.27 -23.14
CA GLU A 268 0.91 0.12 -23.10
C GLU A 268 1.61 -1.08 -22.46
N LEU A 269 2.86 -1.37 -22.87
CA LEU A 269 3.70 -2.40 -22.25
C LEU A 269 3.94 -2.12 -20.77
N SER A 270 4.23 -0.88 -20.40
CA SER A 270 4.46 -0.45 -19.02
C SER A 270 3.22 -0.65 -18.14
N SER A 271 2.03 -0.38 -18.67
CA SER A 271 0.76 -0.57 -17.98
C SER A 271 0.36 -2.05 -17.90
N ALA A 272 0.59 -2.81 -18.97
CA ALA A 272 0.39 -4.25 -19.00
C ALA A 272 1.30 -4.99 -18.01
N LEU A 273 2.59 -4.63 -17.92
CA LEU A 273 3.51 -5.21 -16.92
C LEU A 273 3.08 -4.86 -15.49
N TYR A 274 2.59 -3.64 -15.27
CA TYR A 274 2.04 -3.25 -13.97
C TYR A 274 0.85 -4.12 -13.60
N ALA A 275 -0.13 -4.27 -14.49
CA ALA A 275 -1.31 -5.10 -14.25
C ALA A 275 -0.98 -6.59 -14.11
N PHE A 276 -0.10 -7.12 -14.97
CA PHE A 276 0.34 -8.50 -14.93
C PHE A 276 1.08 -8.81 -13.63
N GLY A 277 2.00 -7.95 -13.22
CA GLY A 277 2.70 -8.11 -11.95
C GLY A 277 1.79 -7.95 -10.72
N SER A 278 0.85 -6.99 -10.74
CA SER A 278 -0.15 -6.84 -9.67
C SER A 278 -1.07 -8.05 -9.55
N LEU A 279 -1.40 -8.72 -10.66
CA LEU A 279 -2.23 -9.93 -10.66
C LEU A 279 -1.47 -11.16 -10.16
N LEU A 280 -0.17 -11.28 -10.47
CA LEU A 280 0.61 -12.50 -10.24
C LEU A 280 1.31 -12.58 -8.88
N ARG A 281 1.80 -11.46 -8.34
CA ARG A 281 2.56 -11.45 -7.09
C ARG A 281 1.71 -11.99 -5.94
N LYS A 282 2.32 -12.85 -5.11
CA LYS A 282 1.71 -13.53 -3.96
C LYS A 282 0.49 -14.39 -4.32
N PHE A 283 0.39 -14.84 -5.58
CA PHE A 283 -0.72 -15.65 -6.06
C PHE A 283 -0.22 -16.89 -6.82
N PRO A 284 0.20 -17.96 -6.13
CA PRO A 284 0.87 -19.11 -6.75
C PRO A 284 0.02 -19.85 -7.77
N LEU A 285 -1.31 -19.94 -7.56
CA LEU A 285 -2.21 -20.52 -8.55
C LEU A 285 -2.24 -19.69 -9.85
N ALA A 286 -2.22 -18.37 -9.76
CA ALA A 286 -2.15 -17.49 -10.92
C ALA A 286 -0.79 -17.59 -11.60
N LEU A 287 0.31 -17.65 -10.86
CA LEU A 287 1.64 -17.94 -11.40
C LEU A 287 1.63 -19.26 -12.19
N GLN A 288 1.09 -20.33 -11.64
CA GLN A 288 1.06 -21.63 -12.32
C GLN A 288 0.25 -21.59 -13.64
N ARG A 289 -0.91 -20.93 -13.66
CA ARG A 289 -1.80 -20.96 -14.83
C ARG A 289 -1.54 -19.87 -15.87
N ILE A 290 -1.21 -18.65 -15.42
CA ILE A 290 -1.02 -17.50 -16.31
C ILE A 290 0.44 -17.40 -16.74
N LEU A 291 1.39 -17.47 -15.79
CA LEU A 291 2.80 -17.31 -16.13
C LEU A 291 3.24 -18.48 -17.01
N SER A 292 3.06 -19.73 -16.56
CA SER A 292 3.32 -20.96 -17.34
C SER A 292 4.51 -20.84 -18.33
N THR A 293 4.51 -21.53 -19.47
CA THR A 293 5.54 -21.31 -20.51
C THR A 293 5.25 -20.04 -21.32
N SER A 294 4.00 -19.82 -21.73
CA SER A 294 3.62 -18.74 -22.65
C SER A 294 3.65 -17.35 -22.01
N GLY A 295 3.22 -17.23 -20.76
CA GLY A 295 3.30 -15.97 -20.01
C GLY A 295 4.75 -15.61 -19.64
N THR A 296 5.59 -16.61 -19.33
CA THR A 296 7.04 -16.39 -19.14
C THR A 296 7.67 -15.88 -20.43
N GLN A 297 7.35 -16.50 -21.58
CA GLN A 297 7.79 -16.03 -22.89
C GLN A 297 7.33 -14.58 -23.15
N ALA A 298 6.10 -14.22 -22.76
CA ALA A 298 5.61 -12.85 -22.89
C ALA A 298 6.44 -11.83 -22.09
N LEU A 299 6.83 -12.17 -20.86
CA LEU A 299 7.70 -11.30 -20.04
C LEU A 299 9.10 -11.15 -20.65
N VAL A 300 9.71 -12.27 -21.06
CA VAL A 300 11.05 -12.28 -21.64
C VAL A 300 11.07 -11.53 -22.98
N ALA A 301 10.02 -11.67 -23.80
CA ALA A 301 9.90 -10.94 -25.05
C ALA A 301 9.99 -9.43 -24.87
N VAL A 302 9.46 -8.86 -23.77
CA VAL A 302 9.56 -7.42 -23.50
C VAL A 302 11.01 -6.95 -23.32
N LEU A 303 11.89 -7.78 -22.75
CA LEU A 303 13.31 -7.44 -22.59
C LEU A 303 14.01 -7.24 -23.94
N ALA A 304 13.59 -8.00 -24.95
CA ALA A 304 14.11 -7.92 -26.32
C ALA A 304 13.45 -6.80 -27.17
N LYS A 305 12.32 -6.24 -26.75
CA LYS A 305 11.60 -5.20 -27.51
C LYS A 305 12.35 -3.87 -27.57
N LYS A 306 12.06 -3.09 -28.60
CA LYS A 306 12.48 -1.69 -28.72
C LYS A 306 11.53 -0.79 -27.90
N CYS A 307 11.73 -0.76 -26.59
CA CYS A 307 11.01 0.10 -25.65
C CYS A 307 11.98 0.74 -24.65
N GLU A 308 11.48 1.70 -23.85
CA GLU A 308 12.30 2.40 -22.85
C GLU A 308 12.88 1.42 -21.82
N LEU A 309 14.10 1.69 -21.36
CA LEU A 309 14.81 0.84 -20.41
C LEU A 309 14.02 0.62 -19.10
N LYS A 310 13.24 1.61 -18.64
CA LYS A 310 12.34 1.49 -17.48
C LYS A 310 11.26 0.41 -17.65
N VAL A 311 10.81 0.14 -18.88
CA VAL A 311 9.82 -0.91 -19.15
C VAL A 311 10.47 -2.28 -19.09
N LYS A 312 11.70 -2.40 -19.62
CA LYS A 312 12.51 -3.60 -19.50
C LYS A 312 12.85 -3.91 -18.03
N ALA A 313 13.20 -2.87 -17.26
CA ALA A 313 13.42 -2.93 -15.83
C ALA A 313 12.21 -3.51 -15.09
N LYS A 314 10.99 -3.06 -15.41
CA LYS A 314 9.76 -3.66 -14.82
C LYS A 314 9.61 -5.15 -15.09
N SER A 315 9.98 -5.63 -16.29
CA SER A 315 9.90 -7.05 -16.63
C SER A 315 10.91 -7.86 -15.83
N ILE A 316 12.19 -7.43 -15.79
CA ILE A 316 13.22 -8.14 -15.01
C ILE A 316 12.93 -8.08 -13.50
N THR A 317 12.42 -6.96 -12.99
CA THR A 317 11.99 -6.84 -11.58
C THR A 317 10.85 -7.81 -11.28
N LEU A 318 9.85 -7.96 -12.15
CA LEU A 318 8.77 -8.93 -11.92
C LEU A 318 9.29 -10.37 -11.89
N ILE A 319 10.19 -10.74 -12.82
CA ILE A 319 10.81 -12.07 -12.82
C ILE A 319 11.62 -12.28 -11.53
N SER A 320 12.42 -11.30 -11.15
CA SER A 320 13.21 -11.28 -9.91
C SER A 320 12.35 -11.45 -8.67
N ASP A 321 11.26 -10.68 -8.57
CA ASP A 321 10.29 -10.76 -7.47
C ASP A 321 9.70 -12.17 -7.33
N ILE A 322 9.35 -12.81 -8.44
CA ILE A 322 8.76 -14.17 -8.43
C ILE A 322 9.80 -15.22 -7.99
N ILE A 323 11.06 -15.08 -8.42
CA ILE A 323 12.16 -15.96 -7.98
C ILE A 323 12.36 -15.83 -6.47
N VAL A 324 12.46 -14.59 -5.97
CA VAL A 324 12.64 -14.30 -4.54
C VAL A 324 11.44 -14.76 -3.73
N GLU A 325 10.22 -14.50 -4.21
CA GLU A 325 8.97 -14.93 -3.58
C GLU A 325 8.94 -16.45 -3.41
N LYS A 326 9.23 -17.21 -4.48
CA LYS A 326 9.32 -18.67 -4.41
C LYS A 326 10.38 -19.12 -3.41
N ARG A 327 11.60 -18.56 -3.49
CA ARG A 327 12.71 -18.92 -2.59
C ARG A 327 12.36 -18.68 -1.12
N LEU A 328 11.78 -17.52 -0.81
CA LEU A 328 11.39 -17.14 0.55
C LEU A 328 10.30 -18.03 1.14
N VAL A 329 9.27 -18.36 0.34
CA VAL A 329 8.19 -19.25 0.79
C VAL A 329 8.73 -20.66 1.07
N LEU A 330 9.60 -21.18 0.20
CA LEU A 330 10.20 -22.50 0.40
C LEU A 330 11.20 -22.53 1.57
N SER A 331 11.97 -21.47 1.80
CA SER A 331 12.91 -21.41 2.92
C SER A 331 12.23 -21.35 4.29
N LYS A 332 11.01 -20.79 4.35
CA LYS A 332 10.23 -20.63 5.59
C LYS A 332 9.17 -21.72 5.77
N TYR A 333 9.27 -22.83 5.02
CA TYR A 333 8.28 -23.91 5.04
C TYR A 333 7.95 -24.43 6.44
N ALA A 334 8.97 -24.56 7.30
CA ALA A 334 8.81 -25.06 8.66
C ALA A 334 8.01 -24.13 9.59
N ASP A 335 7.97 -22.82 9.28
CA ASP A 335 7.35 -21.77 10.10
C ASP A 335 6.06 -21.22 9.45
N SER A 336 5.57 -21.83 8.36
CA SER A 336 4.47 -21.27 7.58
C SER A 336 3.10 -21.62 8.17
N ASP A 337 2.25 -20.61 8.34
CA ASP A 337 0.84 -20.77 8.74
C ASP A 337 -0.03 -21.41 7.63
N SER A 338 0.49 -21.61 6.41
CA SER A 338 -0.25 -22.15 5.26
C SER A 338 0.57 -23.13 4.40
N PRO A 339 0.55 -24.43 4.72
CA PRO A 339 1.24 -25.47 3.95
C PRO A 339 0.80 -25.57 2.48
N LEU A 340 -0.46 -25.23 2.19
CA LEU A 340 -1.02 -25.27 0.84
C LEU A 340 -0.33 -24.28 -0.10
N ALA A 341 -0.08 -23.05 0.36
CA ALA A 341 0.60 -22.05 -0.45
C ALA A 341 2.02 -22.52 -0.81
N ALA A 342 2.76 -23.05 0.18
CA ALA A 342 4.11 -23.55 -0.04
C ALA A 342 4.16 -24.73 -1.03
N ALA A 343 3.20 -25.66 -0.95
CA ALA A 343 3.07 -26.73 -1.93
C ALA A 343 2.85 -26.17 -3.36
N GLN A 344 1.98 -25.17 -3.51
CA GLN A 344 1.75 -24.55 -4.82
C GLN A 344 3.00 -23.84 -5.37
N TYR A 345 3.83 -23.21 -4.53
CA TYR A 345 5.11 -22.64 -4.96
C TYR A 345 6.14 -23.71 -5.32
N ALA A 346 6.16 -24.84 -4.60
CA ALA A 346 7.05 -25.96 -4.89
C ALA A 346 6.78 -26.52 -6.31
N ASP A 347 5.51 -26.60 -6.69
CA ASP A 347 5.05 -27.11 -7.99
C ASP A 347 5.31 -26.15 -9.17
N LEU A 348 5.84 -24.95 -8.95
CA LEU A 348 6.15 -24.02 -10.05
C LEU A 348 7.42 -24.45 -10.80
N ASN A 349 7.32 -24.76 -12.09
CA ASN A 349 8.48 -25.06 -12.94
C ASN A 349 9.20 -23.78 -13.45
N LEU A 350 9.35 -22.78 -12.59
CA LEU A 350 9.87 -21.45 -12.95
C LEU A 350 11.24 -21.50 -13.66
N GLN A 351 12.16 -22.32 -13.16
CA GLN A 351 13.49 -22.47 -13.74
C GLN A 351 13.40 -23.00 -15.18
N GLU A 352 12.61 -24.05 -15.41
CA GLU A 352 12.38 -24.63 -16.74
C GLU A 352 11.74 -23.61 -17.68
N TRP A 353 10.74 -22.86 -17.22
CA TRP A 353 10.08 -21.83 -18.04
C TRP A 353 11.04 -20.72 -18.45
N LEU A 354 11.91 -20.26 -17.54
CA LEU A 354 12.92 -19.25 -17.83
C LEU A 354 13.95 -19.76 -18.84
N HIS A 355 14.41 -21.01 -18.70
CA HIS A 355 15.31 -21.63 -19.68
C HIS A 355 14.67 -21.74 -21.06
N LEU A 356 13.45 -22.29 -21.16
CA LEU A 356 12.75 -22.47 -22.44
C LEU A 356 12.44 -21.15 -23.15
N SER A 357 12.24 -20.08 -22.38
CA SER A 357 11.99 -18.74 -22.93
C SER A 357 13.26 -17.99 -23.38
N GLY A 358 14.46 -18.53 -23.14
CA GLY A 358 15.73 -17.87 -23.47
C GLY A 358 16.02 -16.65 -22.59
N PHE A 359 15.57 -16.67 -21.33
CA PHE A 359 15.72 -15.54 -20.41
C PHE A 359 17.18 -15.13 -20.21
N CYS A 360 18.06 -16.10 -19.95
CA CYS A 360 19.46 -15.83 -19.61
C CYS A 360 20.20 -15.15 -20.77
N GLU A 361 20.03 -15.67 -21.99
CA GLU A 361 20.61 -15.13 -23.22
C GLU A 361 20.04 -13.75 -23.55
N THR A 362 18.74 -13.56 -23.34
CA THR A 362 18.08 -12.27 -23.58
C THR A 362 18.60 -11.19 -22.62
N VAL A 363 18.75 -11.51 -21.34
CA VAL A 363 19.28 -10.56 -20.33
C VAL A 363 20.74 -10.25 -20.59
N ASP A 364 21.56 -11.25 -20.92
CA ASP A 364 22.96 -11.03 -21.31
C ASP A 364 23.04 -10.06 -22.49
N SER A 365 22.36 -10.38 -23.59
CA SER A 365 22.35 -9.53 -24.79
C SER A 365 21.84 -8.13 -24.47
N LEU A 366 20.82 -7.98 -23.62
CA LEU A 366 20.27 -6.69 -23.24
C LEU A 366 21.29 -5.86 -22.46
N VAL A 367 21.82 -6.38 -21.36
CA VAL A 367 22.76 -5.63 -20.51
C VAL A 367 24.04 -5.34 -21.27
N SER A 368 24.58 -6.32 -22.01
CA SER A 368 25.80 -6.19 -22.79
C SER A 368 25.71 -5.10 -23.87
N THR A 369 24.54 -4.87 -24.47
CA THR A 369 24.34 -3.87 -25.53
C THR A 369 23.92 -2.49 -25.02
N GLN A 370 23.45 -2.38 -23.78
CA GLN A 370 22.86 -1.16 -23.21
C GLN A 370 23.80 -0.37 -22.29
N LEU A 371 25.12 -0.54 -22.45
CA LEU A 371 26.14 0.07 -21.57
C LEU A 371 25.91 1.58 -21.32
N TYR A 372 25.71 2.37 -22.37
CA TYR A 372 25.57 3.83 -22.23
C TYR A 372 24.25 4.23 -21.56
N GLU A 373 23.13 3.61 -21.94
CA GLU A 373 21.82 3.90 -21.34
C GLU A 373 21.78 3.52 -19.85
N LEU A 374 22.43 2.41 -19.47
CA LEU A 374 22.58 1.97 -18.09
C LEU A 374 23.48 2.93 -17.29
N LEU A 375 24.63 3.34 -17.85
CA LEU A 375 25.52 4.30 -17.20
C LEU A 375 24.80 5.60 -16.84
N ASP A 376 23.97 6.12 -17.74
CA ASP A 376 23.25 7.38 -17.55
C ASP A 376 22.07 7.28 -16.56
N GLN A 377 21.64 6.06 -16.19
CA GLN A 377 20.45 5.82 -15.37
C GLN A 377 20.77 4.84 -14.22
N PRO A 378 21.40 5.32 -13.13
CA PRO A 378 21.84 4.47 -12.00
C PRO A 378 20.68 3.73 -11.31
N ASP A 379 19.55 4.41 -11.11
CA ASP A 379 18.34 3.81 -10.52
C ASP A 379 17.86 2.59 -11.32
N ILE A 380 17.91 2.71 -12.65
CA ILE A 380 17.49 1.63 -13.53
C ILE A 380 18.54 0.51 -13.55
N THR A 381 19.81 0.88 -13.58
CA THR A 381 20.92 -0.07 -13.48
C THR A 381 20.79 -0.93 -12.24
N GLU A 382 20.48 -0.36 -11.08
CA GLU A 382 20.26 -1.13 -9.85
C GLU A 382 19.20 -2.22 -10.03
N TYR A 383 18.06 -1.93 -10.67
CA TYR A 383 17.03 -2.96 -10.93
C TYR A 383 17.55 -4.11 -11.79
N PHE A 384 18.41 -3.84 -12.78
CA PHE A 384 19.05 -4.90 -13.56
C PHE A 384 20.01 -5.71 -12.68
N ILE A 385 20.87 -5.06 -11.90
CA ILE A 385 21.83 -5.76 -11.03
C ILE A 385 21.14 -6.66 -10.02
N ILE A 386 20.08 -6.18 -9.35
CA ILE A 386 19.25 -6.98 -8.45
C ILE A 386 18.60 -8.14 -9.20
N GLY A 387 18.11 -7.90 -10.42
CA GLY A 387 17.57 -8.94 -11.30
C GLY A 387 18.55 -10.04 -11.62
N LEU A 388 19.79 -9.69 -12.01
CA LEU A 388 20.86 -10.64 -12.27
C LEU A 388 21.28 -11.39 -10.99
N GLU A 389 21.42 -10.69 -9.86
CA GLU A 389 21.80 -11.32 -8.59
C GLU A 389 20.77 -12.38 -8.17
N ASN A 390 19.48 -12.06 -8.23
CA ASN A 390 18.44 -12.99 -7.80
C ASN A 390 18.27 -14.21 -8.74
N ALA A 391 18.60 -14.05 -10.02
CA ALA A 391 18.51 -15.09 -11.03
C ALA A 391 19.86 -15.80 -11.31
N VAL A 392 20.91 -15.50 -10.55
CA VAL A 392 22.26 -16.04 -10.81
C VAL A 392 22.30 -17.56 -10.79
N GLU A 393 21.62 -18.21 -9.84
CA GLU A 393 21.56 -19.67 -9.72
C GLU A 393 20.94 -20.35 -10.97
N ILE A 394 20.08 -19.63 -11.69
CA ILE A 394 19.43 -20.13 -12.91
C ILE A 394 20.32 -19.90 -14.14
N CYS A 395 20.99 -18.74 -14.20
CA CYS A 395 21.66 -18.27 -15.41
C CYS A 395 23.19 -18.31 -15.36
N GLU A 396 23.79 -18.80 -14.28
CA GLU A 396 25.24 -18.87 -14.08
C GLU A 396 25.97 -19.49 -15.28
N SER A 397 25.43 -20.60 -15.82
CA SER A 397 26.03 -21.35 -16.93
C SER A 397 26.20 -20.53 -18.23
N VAL A 398 25.39 -19.49 -18.41
CA VAL A 398 25.42 -18.56 -19.55
C VAL A 398 26.23 -17.32 -19.17
N TRP A 399 25.89 -16.66 -18.07
CA TRP A 399 26.46 -15.37 -17.70
C TRP A 399 27.93 -15.44 -17.31
N SER A 400 28.38 -16.52 -16.63
CA SER A 400 29.79 -16.70 -16.25
C SER A 400 30.75 -16.83 -17.44
N LYS A 401 30.23 -17.12 -18.64
CA LYS A 401 31.01 -17.28 -19.88
C LYS A 401 30.95 -16.03 -20.79
N SER A 402 30.09 -15.07 -20.48
CA SER A 402 29.89 -13.88 -21.31
C SER A 402 30.95 -12.82 -21.03
N VAL A 403 31.92 -12.71 -21.94
CA VAL A 403 32.99 -11.70 -21.87
C VAL A 403 32.41 -10.29 -22.01
N GLN A 404 31.38 -10.13 -22.84
CA GLN A 404 30.69 -8.87 -23.06
C GLN A 404 29.96 -8.40 -21.80
N LEU A 405 29.21 -9.30 -21.15
CA LEU A 405 28.53 -8.98 -19.89
C LEU A 405 29.53 -8.58 -18.82
N ARG A 406 30.62 -9.35 -18.68
CA ARG A 406 31.71 -9.03 -17.76
C ARG A 406 32.28 -7.64 -18.01
N HIS A 407 32.58 -7.32 -19.27
CA HIS A 407 33.13 -6.03 -19.67
C HIS A 407 32.18 -4.88 -19.33
N THR A 408 30.90 -5.02 -19.64
CA THR A 408 29.87 -4.01 -19.36
C THR A 408 29.71 -3.78 -17.86
N LEU A 409 29.56 -4.84 -17.06
CA LEU A 409 29.43 -4.73 -15.60
C LEU A 409 30.67 -4.06 -14.98
N LEU A 410 31.88 -4.47 -15.37
CA LEU A 410 33.11 -3.86 -14.86
C LEU A 410 33.24 -2.39 -15.24
N THR A 411 32.80 -2.02 -16.44
CA THR A 411 32.85 -0.64 -16.91
C THR A 411 31.87 0.24 -16.13
N ILE A 412 30.62 -0.22 -15.93
CA ILE A 412 29.63 0.48 -15.10
C ILE A 412 30.16 0.66 -13.68
N LYS A 413 30.62 -0.43 -13.05
CA LYS A 413 31.20 -0.40 -11.71
C LYS A 413 32.31 0.65 -11.58
N ASN A 414 33.30 0.60 -12.49
CA ASN A 414 34.45 1.49 -12.42
C ASN A 414 34.03 2.95 -12.62
N ARG A 415 33.10 3.23 -13.55
CA ARG A 415 32.57 4.58 -13.76
C ARG A 415 31.88 5.12 -12.52
N TYR A 416 31.00 4.33 -11.90
CA TYR A 416 30.28 4.70 -10.69
C TYR A 416 31.21 4.93 -9.49
N MET A 417 32.24 4.09 -9.30
CA MET A 417 33.26 4.27 -8.26
C MET A 417 34.05 5.57 -8.36
N HIS A 418 34.18 6.15 -9.56
CA HIS A 418 34.90 7.41 -9.77
C HIS A 418 34.03 8.66 -9.60
N THR A 419 32.72 8.49 -9.44
CA THR A 419 31.83 9.60 -9.14
C THR A 419 31.87 9.96 -7.66
N LYS A 420 31.50 11.20 -7.31
CA LYS A 420 31.41 11.66 -5.91
C LYS A 420 30.06 11.35 -5.27
N GLU A 421 29.17 10.65 -5.98
CA GLU A 421 27.81 10.36 -5.54
C GLU A 421 27.79 9.06 -4.74
N GLU A 422 27.24 9.11 -3.53
CA GLU A 422 27.20 7.97 -2.61
C GLU A 422 26.41 6.80 -3.19
N TYR A 423 25.25 7.07 -3.80
CA TYR A 423 24.38 6.07 -4.40
C TYR A 423 25.08 5.28 -5.53
N HIS A 424 25.87 5.96 -6.37
CA HIS A 424 26.69 5.26 -7.38
C HIS A 424 27.68 4.29 -6.73
N GLY A 425 28.27 4.66 -5.59
CA GLY A 425 29.13 3.79 -4.80
C GLY A 425 28.41 2.52 -4.33
N GLU A 426 27.16 2.63 -3.88
CA GLU A 426 26.34 1.49 -3.47
C GLU A 426 26.06 0.54 -4.64
N VAL A 427 25.62 1.06 -5.79
CA VAL A 427 25.37 0.27 -6.99
C VAL A 427 26.66 -0.39 -7.48
N ALA A 428 27.79 0.31 -7.44
CA ALA A 428 29.09 -0.26 -7.80
C ALA A 428 29.49 -1.42 -6.88
N GLN A 429 29.24 -1.32 -5.57
CA GLN A 429 29.49 -2.42 -4.63
C GLN A 429 28.60 -3.63 -4.93
N GLN A 430 27.34 -3.43 -5.30
CA GLN A 430 26.45 -4.51 -5.72
C GLN A 430 26.99 -5.20 -6.98
N ILE A 431 27.42 -4.43 -7.99
CA ILE A 431 28.04 -4.98 -9.20
C ILE A 431 29.30 -5.77 -8.87
N GLU A 432 30.12 -5.30 -7.93
CA GLU A 432 31.33 -6.02 -7.51
C GLU A 432 31.01 -7.39 -6.92
N LYS A 433 29.96 -7.47 -6.08
CA LYS A 433 29.49 -8.74 -5.51
C LYS A 433 29.01 -9.68 -6.61
N LEU A 434 28.18 -9.20 -7.53
CA LEU A 434 27.68 -9.99 -8.65
C LEU A 434 28.82 -10.52 -9.54
N VAL A 435 29.79 -9.67 -9.89
CA VAL A 435 30.97 -10.07 -10.67
C VAL A 435 31.80 -11.12 -9.94
N LYS A 436 31.94 -11.02 -8.61
CA LYS A 436 32.61 -12.07 -7.83
C LYS A 436 31.85 -13.38 -7.91
N ILE A 437 30.52 -13.37 -7.77
CA ILE A 437 29.71 -14.61 -7.87
C ILE A 437 29.90 -15.25 -9.26
N LEU A 438 29.78 -14.46 -10.34
CA LEU A 438 29.84 -14.98 -11.70
C LEU A 438 31.24 -15.40 -12.18
N TYR A 439 32.31 -14.75 -11.71
CA TYR A 439 33.65 -14.88 -12.30
C TYR A 439 34.76 -15.22 -11.30
N SER A 440 34.46 -15.50 -10.02
CA SER A 440 35.50 -15.87 -9.04
C SER A 440 36.06 -17.27 -9.21
N LEU A 441 35.42 -18.14 -10.00
CA LEU A 441 35.80 -19.56 -10.15
C LEU A 441 36.27 -19.96 -11.55
N ASN A 442 36.26 -19.06 -12.54
CA ASN A 442 36.83 -19.32 -13.87
C ASN A 442 38.17 -18.58 -14.04
N ASN A 443 39.27 -19.25 -13.66
CA ASN A 443 40.58 -19.34 -14.34
C ASN A 443 41.11 -18.06 -15.05
N ARG A 444 42.23 -17.41 -14.70
CA ARG A 444 43.62 -17.88 -14.48
C ARG A 444 44.22 -18.90 -15.47
N ASP A 445 43.44 -19.50 -16.36
CA ASP A 445 43.94 -20.47 -17.36
C ASP A 445 43.63 -20.07 -18.82
N GLU A 446 43.21 -18.84 -19.08
CA GLU A 446 43.18 -18.27 -20.43
C GLU A 446 43.80 -16.86 -20.42
N LEU A 447 45.12 -16.81 -20.24
CA LEU A 447 45.99 -15.73 -20.69
C LEU A 447 47.36 -16.29 -21.09
#